data_AF-A0A2D6D5K1-F1
#
_entry.id   AF-A0A2D6D5K1-F1
#
_cell.length_a   1.000
_cell.length_b   1.000
_cell.length_c   1.000
_cell.angle_alpha   90.00
_cell.angle_beta   90.00
_cell.angle_gamma   90.00
#
_symmetry.space_group_name_H-M   'P 1'
#
loop_
_entity.id
_entity.type
_entity.pdbx_description
1 polymer ?
#
loop_
_entity_poly.entity_id
_entity_poly.type
_entity_poly.pdbx_seq_one_letter_code
_entity_poly.pdbx_strand_id
1 'polypeptide(L)'
;MPCTYILYSRSTNKFYTGSSREKAANNRLKSHNAGKTKSTKAGRPWIIIHQEKYQNYTDARKREIFLKSGQGRKYIKTLNSRAEGCQSGRMGQS
;
A
#
# COMPACT_ATOMS: atom_id res chain seq x y z
N MET A 1 -15.19 -2.97 -10.12
CA MET A 1 -15.33 -2.26 -8.83
C MET A 1 -14.16 -1.29 -8.57
N PRO A 2 -14.42 -0.16 -7.90
CA PRO A 2 -13.37 0.69 -7.33
C PRO A 2 -12.65 -0.03 -6.18
N CYS A 3 -11.35 0.21 -6.05
CA CYS A 3 -10.51 -0.36 -5.00
C CYS A 3 -9.44 0.65 -4.54
N THR A 4 -9.07 0.59 -3.26
CA THR A 4 -7.88 1.24 -2.74
C THR A 4 -6.78 0.20 -2.55
N TYR A 5 -5.56 0.56 -2.91
CA TYR A 5 -4.42 -0.34 -2.78
C TYR A 5 -3.23 0.40 -2.19
N ILE A 6 -2.41 -0.36 -1.47
CA ILE A 6 -1.21 0.11 -0.81
C ILE A 6 -0.06 -0.77 -1.28
N LEU A 7 0.88 -0.13 -1.98
CA LEU A 7 2.12 -0.77 -2.41
C LEU A 7 3.23 -0.37 -1.45
N TYR A 8 4.07 -1.33 -1.12
CA TYR A 8 5.29 -1.11 -0.38
C TYR A 8 6.49 -1.51 -1.24
N SER A 9 7.50 -0.64 -1.25
CA SER A 9 8.80 -0.93 -1.83
C SER A 9 9.73 -1.36 -0.70
N ARG A 10 10.12 -2.63 -0.69
CA ARG A 10 11.14 -3.13 0.26
C ARG A 10 12.50 -2.44 0.05
N SER A 11 12.82 -2.08 -1.18
CA SER A 11 14.14 -1.53 -1.54
C SER A 11 14.32 -0.06 -1.14
N THR A 12 13.24 0.72 -1.13
CA THR A 12 13.30 2.16 -0.78
C THR A 12 12.54 2.51 0.48
N ASN A 13 11.95 1.51 1.14
CA ASN A 13 11.12 1.67 2.34
C ASN A 13 9.96 2.67 2.15
N LYS A 14 9.48 2.82 0.91
CA LYS A 14 8.44 3.79 0.53
C LYS A 14 7.09 3.09 0.39
N PHE A 15 6.05 3.79 0.85
CA PHE A 15 4.67 3.39 0.68
C PHE A 15 4.03 4.23 -0.42
N TYR A 16 3.23 3.57 -1.25
CA TYR A 16 2.42 4.21 -2.29
C TYR A 16 0.97 3.84 -2.07
N THR A 17 0.14 4.84 -1.81
CA THR A 17 -1.31 4.68 -1.66
C THR A 17 -2.02 5.26 -2.88
N GLY A 18 -2.97 4.50 -3.42
CA GLY A 18 -3.78 4.98 -4.53
C GLY A 18 -5.17 4.33 -4.53
N SER A 19 -6.13 5.03 -5.12
CA SER A 19 -7.42 4.47 -5.47
C SER A 19 -7.51 4.33 -6.98
N SER A 20 -8.01 3.18 -7.45
CA SER A 20 -8.32 2.99 -8.87
C SER A 20 -9.31 1.86 -9.03
N ARG A 21 -9.65 1.53 -10.27
CA ARG A 21 -10.39 0.30 -10.56
C ARG A 21 -9.43 -0.88 -10.42
N GLU A 22 -9.92 -2.01 -9.93
CA GLU A 22 -9.12 -3.25 -9.75
C GLU A 22 -8.24 -3.57 -10.97
N LYS A 23 -8.84 -3.54 -12.17
CA LYS A 23 -8.15 -3.81 -13.43
C LYS A 23 -7.00 -2.82 -13.70
N ALA A 24 -7.18 -1.55 -13.36
CA ALA A 24 -6.18 -0.50 -13.54
C ALA A 24 -5.07 -0.57 -12.47
N ALA A 25 -5.40 -0.98 -11.24
CA ALA A 25 -4.43 -1.18 -10.17
C ALA A 25 -3.40 -2.26 -10.54
N ASN A 26 -3.87 -3.40 -11.07
CA ASN A 26 -2.99 -4.47 -11.51
C ASN A 26 -2.09 -4.04 -12.69
N ASN A 27 -2.65 -3.28 -13.63
CA ASN A 27 -1.89 -2.77 -14.77
C ASN A 27 -0.81 -1.76 -14.34
N ARG A 28 -1.11 -0.92 -13.33
CA ARG A 28 -0.12 -0.04 -12.69
C ARG A 28 0.97 -0.83 -12.00
N LEU A 29 0.63 -1.84 -11.20
CA LEU A 29 1.63 -2.70 -10.55
C LEU A 29 2.57 -3.33 -11.58
N LYS A 30 2.02 -3.93 -12.64
CA LYS A 30 2.80 -4.49 -13.75
C LYS A 30 3.70 -3.43 -14.41
N SER A 31 3.19 -2.22 -14.64
CA SER A 31 3.98 -1.13 -15.23
C SER A 31 5.12 -0.64 -14.31
N HIS A 32 4.87 -0.52 -13.01
CA HIS A 32 5.88 -0.18 -12.00
C HIS A 32 6.94 -1.28 -11.89
N ASN A 33 6.50 -2.55 -11.86
CA ASN A 33 7.37 -3.72 -11.87
C ASN A 33 7.99 -4.02 -13.22
N ALA A 34 7.59 -3.38 -14.32
CA ALA A 34 8.29 -3.42 -15.61
C ALA A 34 9.39 -2.35 -15.70
N GLY A 35 9.43 -1.39 -14.75
CA GLY A 35 10.45 -0.34 -14.73
C GLY A 35 10.24 0.76 -15.78
N LYS A 36 9.02 0.92 -16.30
CA LYS A 36 8.68 1.98 -17.28
C LYS A 36 8.87 3.40 -16.72
N THR A 37 8.85 3.58 -15.41
CA THR A 37 8.98 4.90 -14.76
C THR A 37 10.34 5.02 -14.06
N LYS A 38 11.16 6.00 -14.47
CA LYS A 38 12.52 6.26 -13.94
C LYS A 38 12.53 6.32 -12.40
N SER A 39 11.52 6.95 -11.78
CA SER A 39 11.42 7.14 -10.32
C SER A 39 10.98 5.89 -9.55
N THR A 40 10.35 4.90 -10.19
CA THR A 40 9.90 3.65 -9.53
C THR A 40 10.79 2.45 -9.85
N LYS A 41 11.79 2.63 -10.74
CA LYS A 41 12.80 1.62 -11.09
C LYS A 41 13.67 1.25 -9.89
N ALA A 42 14.03 2.22 -9.05
CA ALA A 42 14.85 2.02 -7.84
C ALA A 42 14.09 1.35 -6.67
N GLY A 43 12.75 1.34 -6.69
CA GLY A 43 11.90 0.79 -5.63
C GLY A 43 11.38 -0.62 -5.90
N ARG A 44 11.96 -1.35 -6.86
CA ARG A 44 11.54 -2.72 -7.17
C ARG A 44 12.22 -3.71 -6.20
N PRO A 45 11.51 -4.74 -5.72
CA PRO A 45 10.13 -5.11 -6.06
C PRO A 45 9.07 -4.32 -5.27
N TRP A 46 8.01 -3.89 -5.95
CA TRP A 46 6.82 -3.33 -5.32
C TRP A 46 5.88 -4.48 -4.94
N ILE A 47 5.51 -4.56 -3.67
CA ILE A 47 4.58 -5.56 -3.13
C ILE A 47 3.28 -4.91 -2.69
N ILE A 48 2.13 -5.54 -2.99
CA ILE A 48 0.85 -5.12 -2.43
C ILE A 48 0.81 -5.62 -0.99
N ILE A 49 0.79 -4.70 -0.03
CA ILE A 49 0.62 -5.06 1.39
C ILE A 49 -0.86 -5.00 1.82
N HIS A 50 -1.68 -4.26 1.09
CA HIS A 50 -3.09 -4.07 1.40
C HIS A 50 -3.89 -3.71 0.15
N GLN A 51 -5.06 -4.32 -0.01
CA GLN A 51 -5.99 -4.01 -1.08
C GLN A 51 -7.42 -4.18 -0.56
N GLU A 52 -8.24 -3.14 -0.71
CA GLU A 52 -9.65 -3.14 -0.33
C GLU A 52 -10.50 -2.82 -1.56
N LYS A 53 -11.55 -3.61 -1.79
CA LYS A 53 -12.53 -3.39 -2.86
C LYS A 53 -13.77 -2.74 -2.26
N TYR A 54 -14.36 -1.82 -3.00
CA TYR A 54 -15.56 -1.09 -2.60
C TYR A 54 -16.64 -1.26 -3.65
N GLN A 55 -17.90 -1.25 -3.22
CA GLN A 55 -19.03 -1.24 -4.14
C GLN A 55 -19.17 0.13 -4.82
N ASN A 56 -18.99 1.22 -4.07
CA ASN A 56 -19.14 2.59 -4.56
C ASN A 56 -17.82 3.36 -4.63
N TYR A 57 -17.71 4.30 -5.57
CA TYR A 57 -16.57 5.21 -5.65
C TYR A 57 -16.47 6.14 -4.45
N THR A 58 -17.61 6.52 -3.86
CA THR A 58 -17.67 7.37 -2.67
C THR A 58 -16.95 6.73 -1.49
N ASP A 59 -17.17 5.43 -1.24
CA ASP A 59 -16.53 4.69 -0.16
C ASP A 59 -15.03 4.54 -0.40
N ALA A 60 -14.64 4.21 -1.63
CA ALA A 60 -13.24 4.13 -2.02
C ALA A 60 -12.52 5.49 -1.82
N ARG A 61 -13.18 6.60 -2.14
CA ARG A 61 -12.61 7.95 -1.99
C ARG A 61 -12.51 8.37 -0.52
N LYS A 62 -13.54 8.08 0.29
CA LYS A 62 -13.49 8.30 1.76
C LYS A 62 -12.31 7.54 2.37
N ARG A 63 -12.11 6.28 1.97
CA ARG A 63 -10.97 5.48 2.44
C ARG A 63 -9.65 6.06 1.97
N GLU A 64 -9.52 6.45 0.70
CA GLU A 64 -8.28 7.05 0.20
C GLU A 64 -7.90 8.31 0.97
N ILE A 65 -8.87 9.19 1.25
CA ILE A 65 -8.66 10.40 2.05
C ILE A 65 -8.19 10.03 3.45
N PHE A 66 -8.85 9.04 4.08
CA PHE A 66 -8.42 8.51 5.37
C PHE A 66 -6.99 7.96 5.33
N LEU A 67 -6.62 7.19 4.30
CA LEU A 67 -5.28 6.62 4.13
C LEU A 67 -4.20 7.71 3.89
N LYS A 68 -4.55 8.82 3.24
CA LYS A 68 -3.66 9.97 3.04
C LYS A 68 -3.55 10.86 4.29
N SER A 69 -4.51 10.79 5.21
CA SER A 69 -4.48 11.51 6.49
C SER A 69 -3.34 11.03 7.40
N GLY A 70 -3.01 11.81 8.43
CA GLY A 70 -1.99 11.43 9.42
C GLY A 70 -2.30 10.09 10.12
N GLN A 71 -3.58 9.79 10.37
CA GLN A 71 -4.01 8.51 10.95
C GLN A 71 -3.84 7.35 9.95
N GLY A 72 -4.13 7.58 8.67
CA GLY A 72 -3.87 6.63 7.61
C GLY A 72 -2.40 6.25 7.47
N ARG A 73 -1.49 7.23 7.61
CA ARG A 73 -0.04 6.96 7.63
C ARG A 73 0.36 6.06 8.80
N LYS A 74 -0.22 6.27 10.00
CA LYS A 74 -0.01 5.37 11.15
C LYS A 74 -0.54 3.97 10.85
N TYR A 75 -1.73 3.85 10.26
CA TYR A 75 -2.32 2.58 9.87
C TYR A 75 -1.42 1.79 8.90
N ILE A 76 -0.86 2.45 7.88
CA ILE A 76 0.07 1.83 6.92
C ILE A 76 1.33 1.33 7.63
N LYS A 77 1.89 2.13 8.54
CA LYS A 77 3.05 1.73 9.34
C LYS A 77 2.73 0.51 10.21
N THR A 78 1.55 0.47 10.81
CA THR A 78 1.05 -0.68 11.59
C THR A 78 0.82 -1.91 10.71
N LEU A 79 0.32 -1.75 9.49
CA LEU A 79 0.16 -2.87 8.54
C LEU A 79 1.52 -3.49 8.20
N ASN A 80 2.53 -2.66 7.91
CA ASN A 80 3.88 -3.14 7.66
C ASN A 80 4.49 -3.81 8.90
N SER A 81 4.34 -3.20 10.08
CA SER A 81 4.86 -3.79 11.33
C SER A 81 4.17 -5.11 11.69
N ARG A 82 2.89 -5.30 11.32
CA ARG A 82 2.19 -6.59 11.49
C ARG A 82 2.68 -7.64 10.51
N ALA A 83 3.03 -7.24 9.28
CA ALA A 83 3.61 -8.14 8.29
C ALA A 83 5.01 -8.64 8.71
N GLU A 84 5.81 -7.78 9.35
CA GLU A 84 7.16 -8.14 9.84
C GLU A 84 7.14 -8.72 11.27
N GLY A 85 6.14 -8.37 12.07
CA GLY A 85 6.03 -8.70 13.49
C GLY A 85 5.52 -10.12 13.80
N CYS A 86 5.24 -10.96 12.81
CA CYS A 86 4.98 -12.38 13.07
C CYS A 86 6.27 -13.18 13.33
N GLN A 87 7.45 -12.54 13.26
CA GLN A 87 8.74 -13.10 13.68
C GLN A 87 9.44 -12.17 14.68
N SER A 88 8.94 -12.08 15.91
CA SER A 88 9.75 -11.99 17.14
C SER A 88 8.89 -11.49 18.30
N GLY A 89 8.77 -12.32 19.33
CA GLY A 89 8.29 -11.88 20.62
C GLY A 89 9.22 -10.81 21.19
N ARG A 90 8.63 -9.70 21.64
CA ARG A 90 9.21 -8.85 22.69
C ARG A 90 8.11 -7.98 23.30
N MET A 91 7.32 -8.59 24.17
CA MET A 91 6.82 -7.84 25.32
C MET A 91 7.94 -7.80 26.34
N GLY A 92 8.73 -6.73 26.30
CA GLY A 92 9.46 -6.25 27.46
C GLY A 92 8.69 -5.06 27.99
N GLN A 93 7.97 -5.24 29.09
CA GLN A 93 7.52 -4.14 29.93
C GLN A 93 8.26 -4.31 31.25
N SER A 94 9.15 -3.35 31.53
CA SER A 94 9.70 -3.09 32.86
C SER A 94 8.91 -1.95 33.49
#